data_AF-A0A1E3X654-F1
#
_entry.id   AF-A0A1E3X654-F1
#
_cell.length_a   1.000
_cell.length_b   1.000
_cell.length_c   1.000
_cell.angle_alpha   90.00
_cell.angle_beta   90.00
_cell.angle_gamma   90.00
#
_symmetry.space_group_name_H-M   'P 1'
#
loop_
_entity.id
_entity.type
_entity.pdbx_description
1 polymer ?
#
loop_
_entity_poly.entity_id
_entity_poly.type
_entity_poly.pdbx_seq_one_letter_code
_entity_poly.pdbx_strand_id
1 'polypeptide(L)'
;MKVKIALAVFFLINIFFAGIDGFKWKTVHSQHIDVFNLDKDQLPKKVKPDAPETEWIVVEDHIRYEVAVEKSKYEAKNLTMDDIELWEIVDKTPFEWHQVDYYLEGDIKEIHTRTFGKQKCDRVRKGTLFWLKDGRKCIYWAKWSFWDCRPDGERDTETYIFSDDKRE
;
A
#
# COMPACT_ATOMS: atom_id res chain seq x y z
N MET A 1 4.07 -88.76 -32.59
CA MET A 1 4.55 -88.16 -31.32
C MET A 1 5.21 -86.80 -31.52
N LYS A 2 6.07 -86.61 -32.55
CA LYS A 2 6.81 -85.35 -32.80
C LYS A 2 5.93 -84.09 -33.01
N VAL A 3 4.78 -84.22 -33.69
CA VAL A 3 3.86 -83.08 -33.97
C VAL A 3 3.15 -82.56 -32.70
N LYS A 4 2.79 -83.45 -31.78
CA LYS A 4 2.11 -83.07 -30.52
C LYS A 4 3.04 -82.30 -29.57
N ILE A 5 4.33 -82.65 -29.57
CA ILE A 5 5.34 -81.97 -28.75
C ILE A 5 5.62 -80.57 -29.32
N ALA A 6 5.74 -80.43 -30.65
CA ALA A 6 5.97 -79.14 -31.29
C ALA A 6 4.81 -78.14 -31.02
N LEU A 7 3.57 -78.61 -31.06
CA LEU A 7 2.39 -77.80 -30.74
C LEU A 7 2.36 -77.38 -29.26
N ALA A 8 2.71 -78.27 -28.34
CA ALA A 8 2.75 -77.94 -26.91
C ALA A 8 3.82 -76.89 -26.59
N VAL A 9 5.00 -76.98 -27.22
CA VAL A 9 6.07 -75.99 -27.06
C VAL A 9 5.67 -74.64 -27.66
N PHE A 10 5.00 -74.64 -28.83
CA PHE A 10 4.52 -73.41 -29.44
C PHE A 10 3.46 -72.69 -28.59
N PHE A 11 2.54 -73.44 -27.97
CA PHE A 11 1.55 -72.86 -27.07
C PHE A 11 2.17 -72.32 -25.77
N LEU A 12 3.14 -73.04 -25.18
CA LEU A 12 3.82 -72.57 -23.97
C LEU A 12 4.61 -71.28 -24.19
N ILE A 13 5.28 -71.14 -25.35
CA ILE A 13 6.03 -69.93 -25.68
C ILE A 13 5.09 -68.74 -25.88
N ASN A 14 3.97 -68.92 -26.59
CA ASN A 14 3.00 -67.85 -26.80
C ASN A 14 2.32 -67.39 -25.50
N ILE A 15 2.05 -68.30 -24.56
CA ILE A 15 1.53 -67.95 -23.23
C ILE A 15 2.57 -67.17 -22.43
N PHE A 16 3.86 -67.53 -22.55
CA PHE A 16 4.94 -66.83 -21.86
C PHE A 16 5.11 -65.39 -22.36
N PHE A 17 5.03 -65.15 -23.67
CA PHE A 17 5.09 -63.80 -24.24
C PHE A 17 3.83 -62.98 -23.95
N ALA A 18 2.63 -63.57 -23.98
CA ALA A 18 1.39 -62.88 -23.61
C ALA A 18 1.34 -62.45 -22.13
N GLY A 19 2.05 -63.17 -21.24
CA GLY A 19 2.16 -62.80 -19.82
C GLY A 19 3.08 -61.60 -19.54
N ILE A 20 4.01 -61.29 -20.45
CA ILE A 20 4.99 -60.21 -20.27
C ILE A 20 4.37 -58.83 -20.59
N ASP A 21 3.46 -58.74 -21.56
CA ASP A 21 2.78 -57.48 -21.92
C ASP A 21 1.75 -57.02 -20.86
N GLY A 22 1.28 -57.92 -20.00
CA GLY A 22 0.37 -57.61 -18.89
C GLY A 22 1.07 -56.99 -17.67
N PHE A 23 2.39 -57.10 -17.59
CA PHE A 23 3.17 -56.61 -16.46
C PHE A 23 3.51 -55.13 -16.68
N LYS A 24 2.47 -54.27 -16.61
CA LYS A 24 2.67 -52.82 -16.48
C LYS A 24 3.42 -52.56 -15.18
N TRP A 25 4.73 -52.47 -15.25
CA TRP A 25 5.54 -51.90 -14.18
C TRP A 25 4.97 -50.51 -13.93
N LYS A 26 4.22 -50.35 -12.83
CA LYS A 26 4.01 -49.03 -12.25
C LYS A 26 5.39 -48.57 -11.85
N THR A 27 6.04 -47.81 -12.72
CA THR A 27 7.11 -46.92 -12.33
C THR A 27 6.50 -46.00 -11.29
N VAL A 28 6.67 -46.33 -10.02
CA VAL A 28 6.53 -45.38 -8.92
C VAL A 28 7.66 -44.40 -9.17
N HIS A 29 7.36 -43.37 -9.95
CA HIS A 29 8.24 -42.23 -10.07
C HIS A 29 8.27 -41.63 -8.66
N SER A 30 9.38 -41.84 -7.95
CA SER A 30 9.73 -41.04 -6.79
C SER A 30 9.79 -39.61 -7.30
N GLN A 31 8.66 -38.90 -7.25
CA GLN A 31 8.69 -37.45 -7.33
C GLN A 31 9.38 -37.02 -6.04
N HIS A 32 10.68 -36.74 -6.15
CA HIS A 32 11.32 -35.84 -5.21
C HIS A 32 10.60 -34.50 -5.39
N ILE A 33 9.51 -34.32 -4.64
CA ILE A 33 8.98 -32.99 -4.39
C ILE A 33 10.09 -32.31 -3.61
N ASP A 34 10.81 -31.42 -4.27
CA ASP A 34 11.80 -30.60 -3.63
C ASP A 34 11.07 -29.74 -2.60
N VAL A 35 11.18 -30.13 -1.32
CA VAL A 35 10.52 -29.45 -0.19
C VAL A 35 10.98 -27.98 -0.11
N PHE A 36 12.10 -27.65 -0.76
CA PHE A 36 12.64 -26.29 -0.83
C PHE A 36 12.11 -25.46 -2.01
N ASN A 37 11.30 -26.06 -2.90
CA ASN A 37 10.69 -25.37 -4.05
C ASN A 37 9.16 -25.23 -3.92
N LEU A 38 8.63 -25.35 -2.71
CA LEU A 38 7.31 -24.80 -2.41
C LEU A 38 7.39 -23.29 -2.61
N ASP A 39 6.60 -22.76 -3.55
CA ASP A 39 6.35 -21.32 -3.66
C ASP A 39 6.09 -20.80 -2.23
N LYS A 40 6.81 -19.76 -1.81
CA LYS A 40 6.69 -19.22 -0.44
C LYS A 40 5.24 -18.89 -0.06
N ASP A 41 4.40 -18.70 -1.07
CA ASP A 41 2.98 -18.40 -0.98
C ASP A 41 2.10 -19.62 -0.63
N GLN A 42 2.62 -20.86 -0.75
CA GLN A 42 1.90 -22.11 -0.44
C GLN A 42 2.20 -22.68 0.95
N LEU A 43 3.10 -22.07 1.74
CA LEU A 43 3.29 -22.49 3.12
C LEU A 43 2.06 -22.11 3.95
N PRO A 44 1.47 -23.02 4.74
CA PRO A 44 0.44 -22.64 5.69
C PRO A 44 1.04 -21.59 6.62
N LYS A 45 0.40 -20.41 6.69
CA LYS A 45 0.83 -19.32 7.58
C LYS A 45 1.00 -19.92 8.97
N LYS A 46 2.23 -19.90 9.49
CA LYS A 46 2.55 -20.38 10.84
C LYS A 46 1.96 -19.40 11.85
N VAL A 47 0.68 -19.50 12.11
CA VAL A 47 -0.01 -18.80 13.19
C VAL A 47 0.16 -19.64 14.45
N LYS A 48 0.62 -19.03 15.54
CA LYS A 48 0.73 -19.75 16.81
C LYS A 48 -0.67 -20.05 17.37
N PRO A 49 -0.88 -21.16 18.10
CA PRO A 49 -2.21 -21.51 18.63
C PRO A 49 -2.81 -20.50 19.60
N ASP A 50 -1.97 -19.66 20.21
CA ASP A 50 -2.32 -18.60 21.15
C ASP A 50 -2.44 -17.22 20.48
N ALA A 51 -2.25 -17.13 19.17
CA ALA A 51 -2.34 -15.87 18.45
C ALA A 51 -3.81 -15.44 18.26
N PRO A 52 -4.12 -14.13 18.35
CA PRO A 52 -5.45 -13.63 18.07
C PRO A 52 -5.84 -13.86 16.61
N GLU A 53 -7.14 -13.90 16.33
CA GLU A 53 -7.65 -13.89 14.96
C GLU A 53 -7.19 -12.61 14.25
N THR A 54 -6.64 -12.76 13.04
CA THR A 54 -6.09 -11.64 12.27
C THR A 54 -6.85 -11.46 10.98
N GLU A 55 -7.16 -10.21 10.65
CA GLU A 55 -7.76 -9.81 9.39
C GLU A 55 -6.87 -8.76 8.73
N TRP A 56 -6.64 -8.89 7.43
CA TRP A 56 -5.92 -7.89 6.65
C TRP A 56 -6.90 -6.82 6.23
N ILE A 57 -6.65 -5.58 6.66
CA ILE A 57 -7.44 -4.41 6.25
C ILE A 57 -6.63 -3.54 5.30
N VAL A 58 -7.32 -2.88 4.38
CA VAL A 58 -6.76 -1.83 3.54
C VAL A 58 -6.79 -0.51 4.32
N VAL A 59 -5.70 0.25 4.21
CA VAL A 59 -5.58 1.59 4.78
C VAL A 59 -5.37 2.58 3.63
N GLU A 60 -6.23 3.58 3.54
CA GLU A 60 -6.19 4.63 2.53
C GLU A 60 -5.94 5.99 3.18
N ASP A 61 -4.91 6.70 2.70
CA ASP A 61 -4.53 8.02 3.18
C ASP A 61 -4.81 9.08 2.09
N HIS A 62 -5.52 10.14 2.48
CA HIS A 62 -5.86 11.28 1.62
C HIS A 62 -5.43 12.58 2.29
N ILE A 63 -4.67 13.39 1.55
CA ILE A 63 -4.20 14.70 2.00
C ILE A 63 -4.83 15.78 1.13
N ARG A 64 -5.36 16.83 1.75
CA ARG A 64 -5.96 17.99 1.09
C ARG A 64 -5.45 19.28 1.72
N TYR A 65 -5.05 20.23 0.89
CA TYR A 65 -4.69 21.59 1.29
C TYR A 65 -5.10 22.59 0.22
N GLU A 66 -5.15 23.85 0.61
CA GLU A 66 -5.37 24.99 -0.29
C GLU A 66 -4.03 25.67 -0.59
N VAL A 67 -3.82 26.06 -1.84
CA VAL A 67 -2.60 26.75 -2.29
C VAL A 67 -2.97 27.93 -3.18
N ALA A 68 -2.30 29.05 -2.99
CA ALA A 68 -2.45 30.22 -3.83
C ALA A 68 -1.76 29.99 -5.19
N VAL A 69 -2.48 30.23 -6.29
CA VAL A 69 -1.97 30.10 -7.65
C VAL A 69 -2.29 31.37 -8.46
N GLU A 70 -1.59 31.57 -9.57
CA GLU A 70 -1.92 32.65 -10.50
C GLU A 70 -3.31 32.44 -11.09
N LYS A 71 -4.20 33.43 -10.91
CA LYS A 71 -5.58 33.37 -11.42
C LYS A 71 -5.62 33.19 -12.95
N SER A 72 -4.74 33.88 -13.69
CA SER A 72 -4.64 33.76 -15.15
C SER A 72 -4.37 32.32 -15.60
N LYS A 73 -3.43 31.62 -14.94
CA LYS A 73 -3.11 30.21 -15.23
C LYS A 73 -4.24 29.27 -14.83
N TYR A 74 -4.87 29.51 -13.68
CA TYR A 74 -6.00 28.72 -13.21
C TYR A 74 -7.18 28.76 -14.19
N GLU A 75 -7.62 29.97 -14.59
CA GLU A 75 -8.73 30.15 -15.53
C GLU A 75 -8.41 29.56 -16.92
N ALA A 76 -7.14 29.65 -17.35
CA ALA A 76 -6.67 29.05 -18.59
C ALA A 76 -6.50 27.52 -18.52
N LYS A 77 -6.73 26.89 -17.35
CA LYS A 77 -6.46 25.47 -17.08
C LYS A 77 -5.02 25.05 -17.44
N ASN A 78 -4.07 25.95 -17.20
CA ASN A 78 -2.65 25.79 -17.53
C ASN A 78 -1.79 25.82 -16.26
N LEU A 79 -2.24 25.14 -15.20
CA LEU A 79 -1.44 24.93 -14.00
C LEU A 79 -0.48 23.76 -14.21
N THR A 80 0.74 23.94 -13.75
CA THR A 80 1.79 22.91 -13.73
C THR A 80 2.03 22.43 -12.30
N MET A 81 2.83 21.36 -12.15
CA MET A 81 3.22 20.87 -10.83
C MET A 81 3.97 21.93 -10.03
N ASP A 82 4.85 22.70 -10.68
CA ASP A 82 5.60 23.78 -10.06
C ASP A 82 4.68 24.90 -9.53
N ASP A 83 3.51 25.10 -10.14
CA ASP A 83 2.55 26.08 -9.66
C ASP A 83 1.88 25.67 -8.35
N ILE A 84 1.83 24.37 -8.02
CA ILE A 84 1.19 23.85 -6.79
C ILE A 84 2.19 23.27 -5.78
N GLU A 85 3.46 23.12 -6.15
CA GLU A 85 4.49 22.58 -5.28
C GLU A 85 4.74 23.51 -4.09
N LEU A 86 4.80 22.92 -2.89
CA LEU A 86 5.08 23.62 -1.65
C LEU A 86 6.41 23.14 -1.07
N TRP A 87 7.33 24.08 -0.87
CA TRP A 87 8.63 23.84 -0.24
C TRP A 87 8.51 24.01 1.27
N GLU A 88 8.53 22.89 1.99
CA GLU A 88 8.46 22.92 3.45
C GLU A 88 9.73 23.55 4.04
N ILE A 89 9.55 24.61 4.83
CA ILE A 89 10.61 25.28 5.58
C ILE A 89 10.54 24.87 7.05
N VAL A 90 11.71 24.68 7.66
CA VAL A 90 11.83 24.30 9.08
C VAL A 90 11.94 25.52 9.99
N ASP A 91 12.54 26.59 9.48
CA ASP A 91 12.72 27.85 10.20
C ASP A 91 11.98 28.98 9.46
N LYS A 92 10.97 29.55 10.13
CA LYS A 92 10.21 30.69 9.63
C LYS A 92 10.84 32.05 9.92
N THR A 93 11.88 32.10 10.77
CA THR A 93 12.52 33.35 11.22
C THR A 93 12.92 34.28 10.06
N PRO A 94 13.56 33.81 8.97
CA PRO A 94 13.92 34.72 7.86
C PRO A 94 12.74 35.40 7.17
N PHE A 95 11.57 34.73 7.16
CA PHE A 95 10.36 35.22 6.52
C PHE A 95 9.64 36.23 7.42
N GLU A 96 9.55 35.96 8.73
CA GLU A 96 8.95 36.88 9.71
C GLU A 96 9.72 38.19 9.85
N TRP A 97 11.05 38.14 9.70
CA TRP A 97 11.92 39.30 9.80
C TRP A 97 12.01 40.08 8.48
N HIS A 98 11.15 39.76 7.51
CA HIS A 98 11.08 40.41 6.20
C HIS A 98 12.42 40.43 5.46
N GLN A 99 13.26 39.40 5.68
CA GLN A 99 14.53 39.26 4.97
C GLN A 99 14.34 38.64 3.58
N VAL A 100 13.11 38.21 3.27
CA VAL A 100 12.72 37.57 2.02
C VAL A 100 11.55 38.32 1.39
N ASP A 101 11.68 38.62 0.11
CA ASP A 101 10.64 39.27 -0.68
C ASP A 101 9.54 38.29 -1.12
N TYR A 102 8.29 38.57 -0.75
CA TYR A 102 7.13 37.77 -1.13
C TYR A 102 6.03 38.61 -1.82
N TYR A 103 5.22 37.94 -2.66
CA TYR A 103 3.98 38.45 -3.23
C TYR A 103 2.80 38.30 -2.26
N LEU A 104 2.76 37.18 -1.55
CA LEU A 104 1.67 36.81 -0.66
C LEU A 104 2.22 36.07 0.56
N GLU A 105 1.74 36.47 1.73
CA GLU A 105 1.80 35.70 2.97
C GLU A 105 0.36 35.38 3.39
N GLY A 106 0.10 34.13 3.80
CA GLY A 106 -1.24 33.75 4.25
C GLY A 106 -1.28 32.42 4.98
N ASP A 107 -2.28 32.26 5.84
CA ASP A 107 -2.52 31.02 6.55
C ASP A 107 -3.29 30.02 5.69
N ILE A 108 -2.82 28.77 5.66
CA ILE A 108 -3.46 27.64 4.99
C ILE A 108 -3.69 26.48 5.95
N LYS A 109 -4.57 25.56 5.56
CA LYS A 109 -4.92 24.36 6.33
C LYS A 109 -4.64 23.12 5.51
N GLU A 110 -4.02 22.13 6.13
CA GLU A 110 -3.90 20.79 5.57
C GLU A 110 -4.72 19.80 6.40
N ILE A 111 -5.49 18.98 5.70
CA ILE A 111 -6.34 17.94 6.27
C ILE A 111 -5.82 16.60 5.78
N HIS A 112 -5.56 15.70 6.71
CA HIS A 112 -5.20 14.32 6.43
C HIS A 112 -6.34 13.42 6.90
N THR A 113 -7.02 12.77 5.95
CA THR A 113 -8.04 11.75 6.20
C THR A 113 -7.43 10.37 6.01
N ARG A 114 -7.61 9.50 6.99
CA ARG A 114 -7.19 8.10 6.97
C ARG A 114 -8.40 7.20 7.14
N THR A 115 -8.63 6.33 6.17
CA THR A 115 -9.71 5.33 6.19
C THR A 115 -9.11 3.94 6.34
N PHE A 116 -9.59 3.16 7.31
CA PHE A 116 -9.09 1.80 7.56
C PHE A 116 -10.21 0.89 8.03
N GLY A 117 -10.47 -0.16 7.24
CA GLY A 117 -11.58 -1.07 7.48
C GLY A 117 -12.92 -0.33 7.54
N LYS A 118 -13.54 -0.27 8.73
CA LYS A 118 -14.84 0.38 8.96
C LYS A 118 -14.72 1.74 9.63
N GLN A 119 -13.50 2.24 9.81
CA GLN A 119 -13.22 3.48 10.53
C GLN A 119 -12.61 4.52 9.60
N LYS A 120 -12.95 5.79 9.86
CA LYS A 120 -12.39 6.94 9.18
C LYS A 120 -12.01 7.97 10.22
N CYS A 121 -10.79 8.45 10.15
CA CYS A 121 -10.27 9.47 11.03
C CYS A 121 -9.69 10.62 10.22
N ASP A 122 -9.67 11.81 10.80
CA ASP A 122 -9.02 12.97 10.23
C ASP A 122 -8.19 13.71 11.26
N ARG A 123 -7.16 14.38 10.77
CA ARG A 123 -6.37 15.33 11.55
C ARG A 123 -6.02 16.52 10.68
N VAL A 124 -5.70 17.61 11.34
CA VAL A 124 -5.49 18.91 10.70
C VAL A 124 -4.20 19.53 11.19
N ARG A 125 -3.51 20.23 10.31
CA ARG A 125 -2.47 21.19 10.71
C ARG A 125 -2.70 22.52 10.01
N LYS A 126 -2.34 23.60 10.69
CA LYS A 126 -2.24 24.93 10.10
C LYS A 126 -0.86 25.10 9.48
N GLY A 127 -0.73 25.96 8.50
CA GLY A 127 0.57 26.37 7.98
C GLY A 127 0.54 27.81 7.49
N THR A 128 1.72 28.42 7.39
CA THR A 128 1.90 29.77 6.88
C THR A 128 2.63 29.70 5.53
N LEU A 129 1.91 30.06 4.47
CA LEU A 129 2.37 30.05 3.09
C LEU A 129 3.05 31.38 2.76
N PHE A 130 4.22 31.31 2.14
CA PHE A 130 4.93 32.43 1.55
C PHE A 130 5.12 32.19 0.06
N TRP A 131 4.53 33.03 -0.78
CA TRP A 131 4.79 33.02 -2.22
C TRP A 131 5.86 34.05 -2.55
N LEU A 132 7.06 33.58 -2.86
CA LEU A 132 8.23 34.41 -3.11
C LEU A 132 8.22 35.06 -4.49
N LYS A 133 8.93 36.19 -4.63
CA LYS A 133 9.06 36.89 -5.92
C LYS A 133 9.78 36.11 -7.01
N ASP A 134 10.56 35.10 -6.63
CA ASP A 134 11.22 34.18 -7.56
C ASP A 134 10.27 33.06 -8.07
N GLY A 135 9.00 33.09 -7.64
CA GLY A 135 7.96 32.14 -8.05
C GLY A 135 7.80 30.94 -7.11
N ARG A 136 8.73 30.72 -6.17
CA ARG A 136 8.65 29.59 -5.24
C ARG A 136 7.58 29.81 -4.17
N LYS A 137 6.96 28.72 -3.74
CA LYS A 137 6.00 28.71 -2.63
C LYS A 137 6.61 27.95 -1.46
N CYS A 138 6.88 28.64 -0.37
CA CYS A 138 7.40 28.06 0.85
C CYS A 138 6.28 27.91 1.87
N ILE A 139 6.28 26.83 2.64
CA ILE A 139 5.26 26.58 3.65
C ILE A 139 5.91 26.22 4.98
N TYR A 140 5.54 26.92 6.04
CA TYR A 140 5.86 26.51 7.40
C TYR A 140 4.64 25.80 8.00
N TRP A 141 4.76 24.51 8.26
CA TRP A 141 3.68 23.74 8.87
C TRP A 141 3.76 23.74 10.39
N ALA A 142 2.63 24.04 11.03
CA ALA A 142 2.46 23.76 12.45
C ALA A 142 2.31 22.25 12.70
N LYS A 143 2.36 21.87 13.98
CA LYS A 143 2.14 20.48 14.38
C LYS A 143 0.72 20.03 14.02
N TRP A 144 0.62 18.72 13.74
CA TRP A 144 -0.67 18.06 13.58
C TRP A 144 -1.51 18.12 14.85
N SER A 145 -2.82 18.25 14.67
CA SER A 145 -3.82 17.93 15.66
C SER A 145 -3.78 16.43 15.99
N PHE A 146 -4.44 16.06 17.09
CA PHE A 146 -4.75 14.66 17.32
C PHE A 146 -5.70 14.14 16.22
N TRP A 147 -5.69 12.82 16.02
CA TRP A 147 -6.66 12.14 15.16
C TRP A 147 -8.04 12.22 15.81
N ASP A 148 -9.01 12.73 15.05
CA ASP A 148 -10.43 12.65 15.37
C ASP A 148 -11.05 11.51 14.57
N CYS A 149 -11.61 10.54 15.27
CA CYS A 149 -12.27 9.37 14.67
C CYS A 149 -13.77 9.32 14.98
N ARG A 150 -14.35 10.43 15.46
CA ARG A 150 -15.79 10.53 15.70
C ARG A 150 -16.57 10.42 14.38
N PRO A 151 -17.84 9.98 14.40
CA PRO A 151 -18.67 9.90 13.22
C PRO A 151 -18.80 11.25 12.52
N ASP A 152 -18.94 11.24 11.18
CA ASP A 152 -18.93 12.44 10.33
C ASP A 152 -19.90 13.57 10.78
N GLY A 153 -21.00 13.24 11.46
CA GLY A 153 -21.97 14.22 11.98
C GLY A 153 -21.63 14.86 13.34
N GLU A 154 -20.58 14.38 14.01
CA GLU A 154 -20.11 14.89 15.32
C GLU A 154 -18.72 15.56 15.22
N ARG A 155 -18.13 15.57 14.02
CA ARG A 155 -16.85 16.20 13.75
C ARG A 155 -17.04 17.68 13.48
N ASP A 156 -16.68 18.48 14.46
CA ASP A 156 -16.68 19.92 14.33
C ASP A 156 -15.35 20.38 13.73
N THR A 157 -15.37 20.81 12.46
CA THR A 157 -14.15 21.20 11.70
C THR A 157 -13.46 22.44 12.26
N GLU A 158 -14.09 23.13 13.21
CA GLU A 158 -13.57 24.31 13.90
C GLU A 158 -12.87 23.96 15.22
N THR A 159 -13.17 22.80 15.80
CA THR A 159 -12.73 22.42 17.16
C THR A 159 -11.75 21.25 17.12
N TYR A 160 -10.64 21.41 16.38
CA TYR A 160 -9.54 20.45 16.43
C TYR A 160 -8.66 20.70 17.66
N ILE A 161 -8.36 19.63 18.41
CA ILE A 161 -7.45 19.70 19.56
C ILE A 161 -6.01 19.64 19.04
N PHE A 162 -5.26 20.74 19.20
CA PHE A 162 -3.86 20.79 18.82
C PHE A 162 -2.96 20.31 19.95
N SER A 163 -1.78 19.81 19.60
CA SER A 163 -0.80 19.33 20.60
C SER A 163 -0.31 20.47 21.52
N ASP A 164 -0.39 21.72 21.07
CA ASP A 164 0.06 22.88 21.84
C ASP A 164 -0.98 23.38 22.86
N ASP A 165 -2.27 23.05 22.70
CA ASP A 165 -3.36 23.43 23.62
C ASP A 165 -3.33 22.63 24.94
N LYS A 166 -2.51 21.58 25.03
CA LYS A 166 -2.38 20.74 26.25
C LYS A 166 -1.25 21.17 27.19
N ARG A 167 -0.71 22.39 27.01
CA ARG A 167 0.30 22.98 27.90
C ARG A 167 -0.34 24.10 28.74
N GLU A 168 -1.24 23.72 29.65
CA GLU A 168 -1.62 24.50 30.83
C GLU A 168 -1.39 23.66 32.09
#